data_AF-A0A6A0A8J4-F1
#
_entry.id   AF-A0A6A0A8J4-F1
#
_cell.length_a   1.000
_cell.length_b   1.000
_cell.length_c   1.000
_cell.angle_alpha   90.00
_cell.angle_beta   90.00
_cell.angle_gamma   90.00
#
_symmetry.space_group_name_H-M   'P 1'
#
loop_
_entity.id
_entity.type
_entity.pdbx_description
1 polymer ?
#
loop_
_entity_poly.entity_id
_entity_poly.type
_entity_poly.pdbx_seq_one_letter_code
_entity_poly.pdbx_strand_id
1 'polypeptide(L)'
;MDAGRLRNLYTQAQLLVAELRELPLDNNRESFPRIIELVRLVKRLEDSAHDLTSDAADVLAQRAAWLQRATWLREDVASLAQERVHSPDTKQFFLNLLLLLYAGVDAMEGLAQQKEELETALHASEQAKQQLAQRLAGAEAAQADHVSVPRSLLEEALEARSKLVVAQQQLAAREGAGEDAGRRLQALKAEVEQLRVQVVELREENCSHQQLAEERLEVIRVLMERTEGQAASLSERAALASQVTNLQSSLEANASVVDKLIGLNTELMERHNALAVRLHHAAHGGGGGSHGAHSTDHANSHAVPPQKLQDTASEAGAKPEGFRQGIPQHPAAIGSGKSALVDNSLATARDVAAPPSQPSFADALASFLSSSDTNHASSSNASTRRHK
;
A
#
# COMPACT_ATOMS: atom_id res chain seq x y z
N MET A 1 23.62 29.55 2.26
CA MET A 1 24.42 29.37 1.01
C MET A 1 23.96 28.11 0.25
N ASP A 2 22.75 27.61 0.51
CA ASP A 2 22.51 26.16 0.42
C ASP A 2 21.76 25.75 -0.84
N ALA A 3 20.99 26.67 -1.46
CA ALA A 3 20.26 26.40 -2.69
C ALA A 3 21.17 26.14 -3.91
N GLY A 4 22.34 26.80 -3.98
CA GLY A 4 23.32 26.58 -5.05
C GLY A 4 23.96 25.19 -4.98
N ARG A 5 24.25 24.73 -3.75
CA ARG A 5 24.79 23.38 -3.50
C ARG A 5 23.78 22.29 -3.86
N LEU A 6 22.53 22.43 -3.43
CA LEU A 6 21.44 21.51 -3.76
C LEU A 6 21.19 21.43 -5.26
N ARG A 7 21.22 22.57 -5.95
CA ARG A 7 21.09 22.61 -7.40
C ARG A 7 22.24 21.90 -8.11
N ASN A 8 23.48 22.09 -7.64
CA ASN A 8 24.65 21.40 -8.20
C ASN A 8 24.56 19.88 -8.00
N LEU A 9 24.19 19.43 -6.81
CA LEU A 9 23.99 18.00 -6.52
C LEU A 9 22.90 17.39 -7.41
N TYR A 10 21.80 18.12 -7.59
CA TYR A 10 20.70 17.68 -8.45
C TYR A 10 21.13 17.59 -9.92
N THR A 11 21.84 18.59 -10.44
CA THR A 11 22.35 18.55 -11.82
C THR A 11 23.36 17.43 -12.03
N GLN A 12 24.21 17.15 -11.05
CA GLN A 12 25.16 16.02 -11.12
C GLN A 12 24.43 14.67 -11.13
N ALA A 13 23.39 14.53 -10.30
CA ALA A 13 22.55 13.33 -10.30
C ALA A 13 21.83 13.14 -11.65
N GLN A 14 21.28 14.22 -12.22
CA GLN A 14 20.62 14.16 -13.53
C GLN A 14 21.58 13.80 -14.67
N LEU A 15 22.81 14.31 -14.65
CA LEU A 15 23.84 13.95 -15.63
C LEU A 15 24.19 12.47 -15.54
N LEU A 16 24.37 11.93 -14.33
CA LEU A 16 24.63 10.50 -14.14
C LEU A 16 23.44 9.62 -14.55
N VAL A 17 22.20 10.07 -14.31
CA VAL A 17 21.01 9.36 -14.83
C VAL A 17 21.02 9.33 -16.36
N ALA A 18 21.37 10.43 -17.02
CA ALA A 18 21.49 10.47 -18.48
C ALA A 18 22.60 9.53 -18.99
N GLU A 19 23.79 9.59 -18.39
CA GLU A 19 24.91 8.68 -18.71
C GLU A 19 24.52 7.20 -18.51
N LEU A 20 23.82 6.88 -17.43
CA LEU A 20 23.33 5.53 -17.15
C LEU A 20 22.25 5.06 -18.12
N ARG A 21 21.46 5.95 -18.70
CA ARG A 21 20.48 5.62 -19.74
C ARG A 21 21.13 5.41 -21.11
N GLU A 22 22.24 6.09 -21.38
CA GLU A 22 23.00 5.96 -22.62
C GLU A 22 23.87 4.69 -22.67
N LEU A 23 24.29 4.16 -21.50
CA LEU A 23 25.08 2.95 -21.43
C LEU A 23 24.29 1.71 -21.91
N PRO A 24 24.89 0.79 -22.69
CA PRO A 24 24.22 -0.43 -23.12
C PRO A 24 23.93 -1.36 -21.95
N LEU A 25 22.76 -2.00 -21.94
CA LEU A 25 22.24 -2.87 -20.85
C LEU A 25 23.20 -3.99 -20.45
N ASP A 26 24.01 -4.49 -21.38
CA ASP A 26 24.95 -5.59 -21.15
C ASP A 26 26.22 -5.17 -20.37
N ASN A 27 26.49 -3.88 -20.23
CA ASN A 27 27.72 -3.37 -19.62
C ASN A 27 27.58 -3.16 -18.10
N ASN A 28 27.35 -4.27 -17.40
CA ASN A 28 27.13 -4.31 -15.95
C ASN A 28 28.35 -3.85 -15.13
N ARG A 29 29.56 -4.03 -15.69
CA ARG A 29 30.82 -3.67 -15.01
C ARG A 29 31.03 -2.17 -14.85
N GLU A 30 30.56 -1.38 -15.80
CA GLU A 30 30.67 0.09 -15.78
C GLU A 30 29.41 0.76 -15.22
N SER A 31 28.24 0.14 -15.39
CA SER A 31 26.97 0.70 -14.90
C SER A 31 26.79 0.58 -13.39
N PHE A 32 27.19 -0.53 -12.75
CA PHE A 32 27.00 -0.70 -11.30
C PHE A 32 27.75 0.33 -10.44
N PRO A 33 29.04 0.64 -10.68
CA PRO A 33 29.73 1.71 -9.94
C PRO A 33 29.04 3.06 -10.08
N ARG A 34 28.54 3.39 -11.28
CA ARG A 34 27.82 4.65 -11.55
C ARG A 34 26.44 4.70 -10.88
N ILE A 35 25.74 3.57 -10.79
CA ILE A 35 24.49 3.47 -10.00
C ILE A 35 24.77 3.74 -8.53
N ILE A 36 25.89 3.24 -7.98
CA ILE A 36 26.26 3.46 -6.58
C ILE A 36 26.66 4.93 -6.33
N GLU A 37 27.36 5.56 -7.26
CA GLU A 37 27.63 7.01 -7.21
C GLU A 37 26.34 7.84 -7.22
N LEU A 38 25.37 7.45 -8.05
CA LEU A 38 24.06 8.10 -8.10
C LEU A 38 23.30 7.94 -6.79
N VAL A 39 23.26 6.74 -6.20
CA VAL A 39 22.67 6.48 -4.87
C VAL A 39 23.26 7.42 -3.81
N ARG A 40 24.57 7.63 -3.83
CA ARG A 40 25.26 8.53 -2.89
C ARG A 40 24.91 10.00 -3.10
N LEU A 41 24.80 10.44 -4.35
CA LEU A 41 24.41 11.82 -4.66
C LEU A 41 22.97 12.10 -4.24
N VAL A 42 22.06 11.15 -4.45
CA VAL A 42 20.68 11.23 -3.97
C VAL A 42 20.65 11.30 -2.44
N LYS A 43 21.42 10.44 -1.75
CA LYS A 43 21.54 10.49 -0.28
C LYS A 43 22.06 11.84 0.22
N ARG A 44 23.15 12.35 -0.36
CA ARG A 44 23.71 13.67 0.00
C ARG A 44 22.74 14.82 -0.27
N LEU A 45 21.94 14.72 -1.33
CA LEU A 45 20.92 15.70 -1.67
C LEU A 45 19.78 15.68 -0.64
N GLU A 46 19.35 14.49 -0.20
CA GLU A 46 18.39 14.32 0.88
C GLU A 46 18.92 14.90 2.18
N ASP A 47 20.13 14.55 2.59
CA ASP A 47 20.74 15.05 3.83
C ASP A 47 20.88 16.59 3.78
N SER A 48 21.37 17.12 2.66
CA SER A 48 21.48 18.58 2.46
C SER A 48 20.11 19.29 2.42
N ALA A 49 19.05 18.60 2.02
CA ALA A 49 17.69 19.13 2.04
C ALA A 49 17.07 19.08 3.44
N HIS A 50 17.45 18.10 4.27
CA HIS A 50 17.07 18.04 5.68
C HIS A 50 17.80 19.10 6.53
N ASP A 51 19.02 19.48 6.15
CA ASP A 51 19.81 20.54 6.80
C ASP A 51 19.19 21.95 6.65
N LEU A 52 18.21 22.12 5.73
CA LEU A 52 17.41 23.35 5.61
C LEU A 52 16.45 23.48 6.82
N THR A 53 16.97 23.95 7.95
CA THR A 53 16.30 24.01 9.27
C THR A 53 15.67 25.37 9.58
N SER A 54 15.09 26.05 8.59
CA SER A 54 14.36 27.31 8.84
C SER A 54 12.85 27.07 8.85
N ASP A 55 12.19 27.54 9.91
CA ASP A 55 10.72 27.50 10.07
C ASP A 55 9.98 28.52 9.20
N ALA A 56 10.69 29.28 8.38
CA ALA A 56 10.05 30.15 7.39
C ALA A 56 9.27 29.29 6.38
N ALA A 57 8.00 29.64 6.16
CA ALA A 57 7.11 28.91 5.24
C ALA A 57 7.73 28.72 3.84
N ASP A 58 8.49 29.71 3.35
CA ASP A 58 9.19 29.64 2.08
C ASP A 58 10.32 28.59 2.06
N VAL A 59 11.01 28.39 3.19
CA VAL A 59 12.08 27.41 3.31
C VAL A 59 11.51 26.01 3.50
N LEU A 60 10.38 25.85 4.20
CA LEU A 60 9.65 24.58 4.28
C LEU A 60 9.15 24.14 2.91
N ALA A 61 8.60 25.06 2.11
CA ALA A 61 8.18 24.77 0.74
C ALA A 61 9.38 24.38 -0.14
N GLN A 62 10.53 25.04 0.01
CA GLN A 62 11.76 24.68 -0.70
C GLN A 62 12.29 23.31 -0.28
N ARG A 63 12.30 23.00 1.03
CA ARG A 63 12.68 21.68 1.55
C ARG A 63 11.78 20.58 0.99
N ALA A 64 10.46 20.76 1.04
CA ALA A 64 9.51 19.82 0.47
C ALA A 64 9.75 19.58 -1.03
N ALA A 65 10.00 20.65 -1.80
CA ALA A 65 10.31 20.54 -3.22
C ALA A 65 11.63 19.79 -3.49
N TRP A 66 12.66 19.98 -2.66
CA TRP A 66 13.93 19.24 -2.80
C TRP A 66 13.80 17.76 -2.41
N LEU A 67 13.05 17.46 -1.36
CA LEU A 67 12.76 16.08 -0.96
C LEU A 67 11.95 15.36 -2.03
N GLN A 68 10.95 16.02 -2.63
CA GLN A 68 10.19 15.46 -3.75
C GLN A 68 11.07 15.18 -4.98
N ARG A 69 12.02 16.06 -5.29
CA ARG A 69 12.99 15.80 -6.36
C ARG A 69 13.93 14.64 -6.02
N ALA A 70 14.29 14.48 -4.75
CA ALA A 70 15.10 13.36 -4.29
C ALA A 70 14.35 12.02 -4.41
N THR A 71 13.05 12.00 -4.07
CA THR A 71 12.22 10.79 -4.21
C THR A 71 12.12 10.37 -5.67
N TRP A 72 11.94 11.30 -6.61
CA TRP A 72 11.94 10.97 -8.05
C TRP A 72 13.27 10.39 -8.52
N LEU A 73 14.40 10.97 -8.08
CA LEU A 73 15.72 10.43 -8.40
C LEU A 73 15.93 9.04 -7.79
N ARG A 74 15.35 8.76 -6.63
CA ARG A 74 15.40 7.44 -5.99
C ARG A 74 14.60 6.40 -6.78
N GLU A 75 13.44 6.78 -7.31
CA GLU A 75 12.64 5.95 -8.21
C GLU A 75 13.40 5.67 -9.52
N ASP A 76 14.06 6.69 -10.09
CA ASP A 76 14.92 6.53 -11.27
C ASP A 76 16.08 5.56 -10.99
N VAL A 77 16.74 5.66 -9.84
CA VAL A 77 17.79 4.72 -9.41
C VAL A 77 17.25 3.29 -9.31
N ALA A 78 16.07 3.11 -8.71
CA ALA A 78 15.45 1.79 -8.55
C ALA A 78 15.12 1.17 -9.92
N SER A 79 14.54 1.97 -10.83
CA SER A 79 14.26 1.57 -12.20
C SER A 79 15.53 1.18 -12.96
N LEU A 80 16.57 2.03 -12.92
CA LEU A 80 17.85 1.75 -13.57
C LEU A 80 18.53 0.50 -13.01
N ALA A 81 18.52 0.31 -11.69
CA ALA A 81 19.11 -0.89 -11.09
C ALA A 81 18.30 -2.14 -11.45
N GLN A 82 16.97 -2.06 -11.48
CA GLN A 82 16.11 -3.17 -11.86
C GLN A 82 16.32 -3.57 -13.33
N GLU A 83 16.41 -2.61 -14.25
CA GLU A 83 16.66 -2.86 -15.68
C GLU A 83 17.99 -3.58 -15.92
N ARG A 84 19.00 -3.31 -15.09
CA ARG A 84 20.36 -3.89 -15.22
C ARG A 84 20.49 -5.25 -14.54
N VAL A 85 19.76 -5.46 -13.45
CA VAL A 85 19.78 -6.72 -12.70
C VAL A 85 18.83 -7.75 -13.32
N HIS A 86 17.74 -7.33 -13.95
CA HIS A 86 16.74 -8.22 -14.52
C HIS A 86 17.31 -9.01 -15.72
N SER A 87 17.50 -10.31 -15.53
CA SER A 87 17.80 -11.28 -16.59
C SER A 87 16.76 -12.40 -16.56
N PRO A 88 16.33 -12.92 -17.73
CA PRO A 88 15.42 -14.07 -17.80
C PRO A 88 16.03 -15.37 -17.24
N ASP A 89 17.36 -15.44 -17.10
CA ASP A 89 18.04 -16.54 -16.43
C ASP A 89 18.26 -16.23 -14.94
N THR A 90 17.68 -17.06 -14.07
CA THR A 90 17.79 -16.97 -12.61
C THR A 90 19.25 -16.91 -12.14
N LYS A 91 20.16 -17.64 -12.79
CA LYS A 91 21.58 -17.64 -12.40
C LYS A 91 22.27 -16.31 -12.71
N GLN A 92 21.95 -15.72 -13.86
CA GLN A 92 22.49 -14.43 -14.25
C GLN A 92 21.90 -13.28 -13.42
N PHE A 93 20.62 -13.37 -13.03
CA PHE A 93 20.01 -12.43 -12.09
C PHE A 93 20.77 -12.36 -10.76
N PHE A 94 21.04 -13.52 -10.14
CA PHE A 94 21.79 -13.56 -8.87
C PHE A 94 23.24 -13.11 -9.04
N LEU A 95 23.89 -13.42 -10.18
CA LEU A 95 25.23 -12.94 -10.47
C LEU A 95 25.29 -11.42 -10.61
N ASN A 96 24.34 -10.82 -11.34
CA ASN A 96 24.24 -9.38 -11.50
C ASN A 96 23.96 -8.68 -10.18
N LEU A 97 23.11 -9.27 -9.33
CA LEU A 97 22.86 -8.77 -7.99
C LEU A 97 24.13 -8.82 -7.12
N LEU A 98 24.88 -9.93 -7.15
CA LEU A 98 26.15 -10.05 -6.43
C LEU A 98 27.20 -9.05 -6.92
N LEU A 99 27.28 -8.82 -8.23
CA LEU A 99 28.19 -7.83 -8.83
C LEU A 99 27.83 -6.40 -8.39
N LEU A 100 26.54 -6.06 -8.34
CA LEU A 100 26.07 -4.77 -7.82
C LEU A 100 26.43 -4.60 -6.34
N LEU A 101 26.23 -5.63 -5.52
CA LEU A 101 26.60 -5.60 -4.10
C LEU A 101 28.11 -5.46 -3.90
N TYR A 102 28.92 -6.19 -4.69
CA TYR A 102 30.38 -6.12 -4.60
C TYR A 102 30.91 -4.75 -5.04
N ALA A 103 30.38 -4.19 -6.13
CA ALA A 103 30.68 -2.82 -6.53
C ALA A 103 30.32 -1.82 -5.41
N GLY A 104 29.26 -2.08 -4.65
CA GLY A 104 28.84 -1.29 -3.49
C GLY A 104 29.90 -1.31 -2.39
N VAL A 105 30.41 -2.50 -2.07
CA VAL A 105 31.48 -2.70 -1.08
C VAL A 105 32.78 -2.04 -1.53
N ASP A 106 33.23 -2.30 -2.77
CA ASP A 106 34.45 -1.69 -3.33
C ASP A 106 34.40 -0.16 -3.28
N ALA A 107 33.26 0.41 -3.64
CA ALA A 107 33.07 1.85 -3.60
C ALA A 107 33.10 2.39 -2.17
N MET A 108 32.68 1.62 -1.16
CA MET A 108 32.71 2.02 0.26
C MET A 108 34.12 1.89 0.84
N GLU A 109 34.84 0.82 0.51
CA GLU A 109 36.24 0.64 0.89
C GLU A 109 37.12 1.76 0.30
N GLY A 110 36.92 2.12 -0.98
CA GLY A 110 37.62 3.25 -1.59
C GLY A 110 37.34 4.58 -0.90
N LEU A 111 36.12 4.82 -0.41
CA LEU A 111 35.80 6.01 0.38
C LEU A 111 36.44 5.99 1.78
N ALA A 112 36.50 4.82 2.42
CA ALA A 112 37.15 4.67 3.71
C ALA A 112 38.65 4.98 3.59
N GLN A 113 39.31 4.53 2.53
CA GLN A 113 40.71 4.85 2.23
C GLN A 113 40.89 6.35 1.97
N GLN A 114 40.04 6.97 1.13
CA GLN A 114 40.10 8.42 0.89
C GLN A 114 39.88 9.23 2.18
N LYS A 115 39.00 8.76 3.08
CA LYS A 115 38.79 9.38 4.37
C LYS A 115 40.04 9.31 5.24
N GLU A 116 40.69 8.16 5.30
CA GLU A 116 41.96 7.98 6.03
C GLU A 116 43.08 8.86 5.45
N GLU A 117 43.18 8.97 4.12
CA GLU A 117 44.11 9.88 3.43
C GLU A 117 43.82 11.35 3.77
N LEU A 118 42.55 11.75 3.85
CA LEU A 118 42.17 13.10 4.22
C LEU A 118 42.42 13.40 5.71
N GLU A 119 42.20 12.43 6.61
CA GLU A 119 42.49 12.56 8.03
C GLU A 119 44.00 12.69 8.28
N THR A 120 44.82 11.89 7.60
CA THR A 120 46.29 12.03 7.67
C THR A 120 46.77 13.36 7.11
N ALA A 121 46.19 13.84 5.99
CA ALA A 121 46.49 15.16 5.43
C ALA A 121 46.07 16.31 6.37
N LEU A 122 44.92 16.17 7.05
CA LEU A 122 44.43 17.13 8.02
C LEU A 122 45.35 17.22 9.24
N HIS A 123 45.78 16.08 9.79
CA HIS A 123 46.75 16.05 10.87
C HIS A 123 48.10 16.66 10.48
N ALA A 124 48.57 16.41 9.26
CA ALA A 124 49.79 17.06 8.73
C ALA A 124 49.62 18.59 8.64
N SER A 125 48.45 19.06 8.20
CA SER A 125 48.12 20.50 8.14
C SER A 125 48.04 21.14 9.54
N GLU A 126 47.43 20.45 10.51
CA GLU A 126 47.37 20.89 11.90
C GLU A 126 48.76 21.00 12.54
N GLN A 127 49.64 20.02 12.29
CA GLN A 127 51.03 20.07 12.73
C GLN A 127 51.79 21.25 12.10
N ALA A 128 51.62 21.50 10.80
CA ALA A 128 52.22 22.65 10.13
C ALA A 128 51.73 23.98 10.73
N LYS A 129 50.43 24.08 11.06
CA LYS A 129 49.85 25.25 11.74
C LYS A 129 50.45 25.45 13.14
N GLN A 130 50.62 24.38 13.91
CA GLN A 130 51.24 24.44 15.24
C GLN A 130 52.71 24.87 15.17
N GLN A 131 53.47 24.38 14.19
CA GLN A 131 54.86 24.77 13.97
C GLN A 131 54.98 26.26 13.59
N LEU A 132 54.08 26.78 12.75
CA LEU A 132 54.04 28.21 12.42
C LEU A 132 53.67 29.06 13.66
N ALA A 133 52.73 28.61 14.48
CA ALA A 133 52.38 29.28 15.73
C ALA A 133 53.55 29.34 16.71
N GLN A 134 54.33 28.26 16.85
CA GLN A 134 55.54 28.23 17.68
C GLN A 134 56.64 29.15 17.16
N ARG A 135 56.83 29.22 15.83
CA ARG A 135 57.80 30.15 15.22
C ARG A 135 57.42 31.61 15.43
N LEU A 136 56.12 31.93 15.35
CA LEU A 136 55.61 33.27 15.66
C LEU A 136 55.83 33.62 17.13
N ALA A 137 55.48 32.74 18.07
CA ALA A 137 55.72 32.95 19.50
C ALA A 137 57.21 33.09 19.84
N GLY A 138 58.10 32.34 19.19
CA GLY A 138 59.55 32.47 19.36
C GLY A 138 60.13 33.77 18.81
N ALA A 139 59.58 34.27 17.69
CA ALA A 139 59.94 35.58 17.13
C ALA A 139 59.47 36.73 18.04
N GLU A 140 58.25 36.63 18.60
CA GLU A 140 57.71 37.59 19.56
C GLU A 140 58.53 37.63 20.87
N ALA A 141 59.01 36.49 21.36
CA ALA A 141 59.86 36.41 22.56
C ALA A 141 61.27 37.00 22.35
N ALA A 142 61.87 36.81 21.17
CA ALA A 142 63.17 37.39 20.83
C ALA A 142 63.14 38.93 20.69
N GLN A 143 61.96 39.51 20.53
CA GLN A 143 61.77 40.95 20.33
C GLN A 143 61.66 41.73 21.66
N ALA A 144 61.65 41.04 22.81
CA ALA A 144 61.49 41.64 24.14
C ALA A 144 62.79 42.17 24.80
N ASP A 145 63.98 41.87 24.28
CA ASP A 145 65.28 42.11 24.95
C ASP A 145 66.05 43.38 24.50
N HIS A 146 65.43 44.32 23.78
CA HIS A 146 66.10 45.56 23.35
C HIS A 146 65.47 46.84 23.92
N VAL A 147 66.10 47.36 24.97
CA VAL A 147 65.79 48.65 25.62
C VAL A 147 66.54 49.80 24.94
N SER A 148 65.90 50.39 23.94
CA SER A 148 65.70 51.83 23.80
C SER A 148 64.69 51.97 22.68
N VAL A 149 63.42 52.21 23.00
CA VAL A 149 62.31 52.08 22.04
C VAL A 149 62.24 53.36 21.19
N PRO A 150 62.73 53.37 19.92
CA PRO A 150 62.42 54.42 18.96
C PRO A 150 60.90 54.59 18.84
N ARG A 151 60.43 55.81 18.61
CA ARG A 151 59.00 56.17 18.49
C ARG A 151 58.20 55.23 17.59
N SER A 152 58.82 54.70 16.52
CA SER A 152 58.21 53.72 15.61
C SER A 152 57.81 52.41 16.30
N LEU A 153 58.61 51.88 17.23
CA LEU A 153 58.28 50.66 17.99
C LEU A 153 57.17 50.92 19.02
N LEU A 154 57.01 52.15 19.48
CA LEU A 154 55.95 52.53 20.42
C LEU A 154 54.60 52.70 19.70
N GLU A 155 54.64 53.21 18.47
CA GLU A 155 53.49 53.20 17.54
C GLU A 155 53.10 51.76 17.17
N GLU A 156 54.07 50.91 16.81
CA GLU A 156 53.82 49.48 16.56
C GLU A 156 53.26 48.74 17.79
N ALA A 157 53.74 49.07 19.01
CA ALA A 157 53.21 48.50 20.25
C ALA A 157 51.77 48.95 20.54
N LEU A 158 51.43 50.21 20.25
CA LEU A 158 50.05 50.70 20.35
C LEU A 158 49.14 50.06 19.29
N GLU A 159 49.63 49.88 18.07
CA GLU A 159 48.92 49.14 17.02
C GLU A 159 48.71 47.67 17.40
N ALA A 160 49.74 47.00 17.92
CA ALA A 160 49.66 45.62 18.39
C ALA A 160 48.65 45.50 19.55
N ARG A 161 48.64 46.46 20.48
CA ARG A 161 47.65 46.52 21.56
C ARG A 161 46.24 46.75 21.02
N SER A 162 46.06 47.62 20.02
CA SER A 162 44.77 47.82 19.36
C SER A 162 44.29 46.54 18.67
N LYS A 163 45.18 45.84 17.95
CA LYS A 163 44.88 44.55 17.32
C LYS A 163 44.54 43.48 18.35
N LEU A 164 45.23 43.45 19.49
CA LEU A 164 44.95 42.53 20.60
C LEU A 164 43.56 42.80 21.22
N VAL A 165 43.19 44.05 21.44
CA VAL A 165 41.86 44.41 21.95
C VAL A 165 40.77 43.98 20.97
N VAL A 166 40.96 44.23 19.67
CA VAL A 166 40.01 43.78 18.64
C VAL A 166 39.94 42.24 18.61
N ALA A 167 41.06 41.54 18.72
CA ALA A 167 41.10 40.08 18.76
C ALA A 167 40.40 39.53 20.01
N GLN A 168 40.59 40.14 21.19
CA GLN A 168 39.88 39.79 22.42
C GLN A 168 38.37 40.01 22.29
N GLN A 169 37.96 41.11 21.67
CA GLN A 169 36.55 41.42 21.44
C GLN A 169 35.91 40.44 20.44
N GLN A 170 36.64 40.04 19.40
CA GLN A 170 36.22 39.00 18.45
C GLN A 170 36.14 37.61 19.11
N LEU A 171 37.05 37.31 20.04
CA LEU A 171 37.06 36.04 20.77
C LEU A 171 35.86 35.96 21.72
N ALA A 172 35.60 37.01 22.50
CA ALA A 172 34.40 37.12 23.34
C ALA A 172 33.09 37.03 22.52
N ALA A 173 33.05 37.66 21.33
CA ALA A 173 31.91 37.54 20.43
C ALA A 173 31.72 36.11 19.90
N ARG A 174 32.81 35.39 19.62
CA ARG A 174 32.77 33.99 19.20
C ARG A 174 32.36 33.05 20.33
N GLU A 175 32.79 33.32 21.56
CA GLU A 175 32.36 32.57 22.75
C GLU A 175 30.85 32.72 22.96
N GLY A 176 30.31 33.94 22.92
CA GLY A 176 28.86 34.17 23.01
C GLY A 176 28.08 33.48 21.89
N ALA A 177 28.56 33.55 20.65
CA ALA A 177 27.95 32.84 19.53
C ALA A 177 28.01 31.30 19.70
N GLY A 178 29.08 30.79 20.32
CA GLY A 178 29.23 29.38 20.66
C GLY A 178 28.26 28.91 21.74
N GLU A 179 28.05 29.72 22.78
CA GLU A 179 27.04 29.45 23.82
C GLU A 179 25.62 29.43 23.25
N ASP A 180 25.28 30.40 22.40
CA ASP A 180 23.96 30.46 21.76
C ASP A 180 23.75 29.29 20.80
N ALA A 181 24.77 28.90 20.04
CA ALA A 181 24.73 27.69 19.22
C ALA A 181 24.55 26.42 20.09
N GLY A 182 25.21 26.37 21.25
CA GLY A 182 25.06 25.28 22.22
C GLY A 182 23.63 25.18 22.77
N ARG A 183 23.00 26.30 23.13
CA ARG A 183 21.59 26.33 23.57
C ARG A 183 20.64 25.88 22.46
N ARG A 184 20.86 26.32 21.22
CA ARG A 184 20.06 25.87 20.06
C ARG A 184 20.18 24.37 19.81
N LEU A 185 21.39 23.81 19.91
CA LEU A 185 21.60 22.37 19.78
C LEU A 185 20.91 21.57 20.89
N GLN A 186 20.86 22.09 22.11
CA GLN A 186 20.12 21.45 23.20
C GLN A 186 18.60 21.48 22.96
N ALA A 187 18.06 22.60 22.49
CA ALA A 187 16.65 22.72 22.11
C ALA A 187 16.28 21.74 20.98
N LEU A 188 17.09 21.68 19.92
CA LEU A 188 16.89 20.75 18.80
C LEU A 188 16.99 19.29 19.24
N LYS A 189 17.89 18.95 20.17
CA LYS A 189 17.93 17.60 20.75
C LYS A 189 16.62 17.25 21.44
N ALA A 190 16.15 18.13 22.33
CA ALA A 190 14.89 17.92 23.04
C ALA A 190 13.69 17.76 22.08
N GLU A 191 13.64 18.55 21.00
CA GLU A 191 12.63 18.41 19.94
C GLU A 191 12.75 17.07 19.20
N VAL A 192 13.97 16.63 18.86
CA VAL A 192 14.21 15.31 18.23
C VAL A 192 13.79 14.18 19.17
N GLU A 193 14.08 14.27 20.46
CA GLU A 193 13.62 13.30 21.45
C GLU A 193 12.08 13.28 21.55
N GLN A 194 11.43 14.44 21.55
CA GLN A 194 9.96 14.54 21.57
C GLN A 194 9.34 13.94 20.30
N LEU A 195 9.89 14.24 19.12
CA LEU A 195 9.42 13.69 17.86
C LEU A 195 9.64 12.16 17.79
N ARG A 196 10.73 11.64 18.37
CA ARG A 196 10.94 10.19 18.47
C ARG A 196 9.86 9.51 19.30
N VAL A 197 9.45 10.12 20.42
CA VAL A 197 8.34 9.61 21.25
C VAL A 197 7.04 9.61 20.44
N GLN A 198 6.71 10.71 19.77
CA GLN A 198 5.50 10.80 18.93
C GLN A 198 5.49 9.76 17.79
N VAL A 199 6.64 9.48 17.17
CA VAL A 199 6.74 8.45 16.12
C VAL A 199 6.47 7.06 16.68
N VAL A 200 6.90 6.77 17.91
CA VAL A 200 6.61 5.48 18.56
C VAL A 200 5.12 5.37 18.86
N GLU A 201 4.51 6.41 19.45
CA GLU A 201 3.07 6.44 19.74
C GLU A 201 2.24 6.25 18.47
N LEU A 202 2.54 6.98 17.39
CA LEU A 202 1.84 6.82 16.10
C LEU A 202 2.02 5.43 15.48
N ARG A 203 3.16 4.77 15.69
CA ARG A 203 3.39 3.40 15.22
C ARG A 203 2.56 2.39 16.01
N GLU A 204 2.43 2.58 17.32
CA GLU A 204 1.58 1.76 18.17
C GLU A 204 0.11 1.91 17.80
N GLU A 205 -0.35 3.16 17.59
CA GLU A 205 -1.71 3.44 17.11
C GLU A 205 -1.98 2.78 15.74
N ASN A 206 -1.05 2.90 14.79
CA ASN A 206 -1.21 2.29 13.47
C ASN A 206 -1.24 0.76 13.54
N CYS A 207 -0.42 0.14 14.39
CA CYS A 207 -0.48 -1.29 14.67
C CYS A 207 -1.86 -1.70 15.23
N SER A 208 -2.41 -0.93 16.17
CA SER A 208 -3.75 -1.18 16.72
C SER A 208 -4.87 -1.06 15.66
N HIS A 209 -4.76 -0.07 14.76
CA HIS A 209 -5.70 0.09 13.65
C HIS A 209 -5.59 -1.05 12.64
N GLN A 210 -4.39 -1.55 12.37
CA GLN A 210 -4.17 -2.68 11.49
C GLN A 210 -4.78 -3.96 12.06
N GLN A 211 -4.57 -4.25 13.35
CA GLN A 211 -5.20 -5.39 14.03
C GLN A 211 -6.72 -5.32 13.95
N LEU A 212 -7.31 -4.14 14.21
CA LEU A 212 -8.76 -3.95 14.12
C LEU A 212 -9.28 -4.08 12.68
N ALA A 213 -8.49 -3.69 11.67
CA ALA A 213 -8.82 -3.91 10.27
C ALA A 213 -8.79 -5.41 9.91
N GLU A 214 -7.79 -6.15 10.39
CA GLU A 214 -7.68 -7.60 10.23
C GLU A 214 -8.86 -8.33 10.88
N GLU A 215 -9.25 -7.94 12.09
CA GLU A 215 -10.44 -8.47 12.77
C GLU A 215 -11.72 -8.22 11.96
N ARG A 216 -11.88 -7.02 11.38
CA ARG A 216 -13.04 -6.71 10.52
C ARG A 216 -13.05 -7.55 9.24
N LEU A 217 -11.89 -7.77 8.63
CA LEU A 217 -11.77 -8.62 7.45
C LEU A 217 -12.11 -10.08 7.77
N GLU A 218 -11.72 -10.57 8.96
CA GLU A 218 -12.09 -11.91 9.43
C GLU A 218 -13.62 -12.05 9.58
N VAL A 219 -14.28 -11.07 10.20
CA VAL A 219 -15.74 -11.04 10.32
C VAL A 219 -16.42 -11.06 8.95
N ILE A 220 -15.91 -10.29 7.99
CA ILE A 220 -16.43 -10.28 6.61
C ILE A 220 -16.27 -11.66 5.98
N ARG A 221 -15.11 -12.31 6.13
CA ARG A 221 -14.86 -13.66 5.59
C ARG A 221 -15.85 -14.68 6.15
N VAL A 222 -16.04 -14.72 7.46
CA VAL A 222 -16.99 -15.63 8.12
C VAL A 222 -18.43 -15.38 7.64
N LEU A 223 -18.82 -14.10 7.45
CA LEU A 223 -20.13 -13.76 6.90
C LEU A 223 -20.27 -14.23 5.45
N MET A 224 -19.23 -14.06 4.62
CA MET A 224 -19.22 -14.54 3.24
C MET A 224 -19.37 -16.05 3.16
N GLU A 225 -18.56 -16.81 3.90
CA GLU A 225 -18.64 -18.29 3.96
C GLU A 225 -20.03 -18.75 4.39
N ARG A 226 -20.63 -18.06 5.38
CA ARG A 226 -22.01 -18.34 5.80
C ARG A 226 -23.03 -18.06 4.70
N THR A 227 -22.89 -16.96 3.96
CA THR A 227 -23.80 -16.65 2.85
C THR A 227 -23.65 -17.60 1.67
N GLU A 228 -22.44 -18.03 1.36
CA GLU A 228 -22.16 -19.02 0.31
C GLU A 228 -22.74 -20.39 0.68
N GLY A 229 -22.57 -20.83 1.94
CA GLY A 229 -23.21 -22.04 2.45
C GLY A 229 -24.74 -21.98 2.41
N GLN A 230 -25.32 -20.80 2.71
CA GLN A 230 -26.76 -20.58 2.57
C GLN A 230 -27.21 -20.61 1.11
N ALA A 231 -26.47 -19.99 0.20
CA ALA A 231 -26.78 -19.99 -1.23
C ALA A 231 -26.76 -21.42 -1.82
N ALA A 232 -25.78 -22.25 -1.44
CA ALA A 232 -25.74 -23.65 -1.82
C ALA A 232 -27.01 -24.40 -1.35
N SER A 233 -27.40 -24.23 -0.08
CA SER A 233 -28.61 -24.86 0.46
C SER A 233 -29.91 -24.39 -0.22
N LEU A 234 -29.98 -23.13 -0.65
CA LEU A 234 -31.12 -22.58 -1.39
C LEU A 234 -31.18 -23.15 -2.81
N SER A 235 -30.02 -23.34 -3.47
CA SER A 235 -29.94 -23.95 -4.80
C SER A 235 -30.40 -25.42 -4.78
N GLU A 236 -30.02 -26.18 -3.74
CA GLU A 236 -30.49 -27.56 -3.54
C GLU A 236 -31.99 -27.61 -3.29
N ARG A 237 -32.54 -26.70 -2.46
CA ARG A 237 -33.99 -26.59 -2.25
C ARG A 237 -34.74 -26.25 -3.53
N ALA A 238 -34.21 -25.35 -4.37
CA ALA A 238 -34.82 -25.02 -5.64
C ALA A 238 -34.81 -26.21 -6.63
N ALA A 239 -33.71 -26.97 -6.67
CA ALA A 239 -33.60 -28.19 -7.47
C ALA A 239 -34.62 -29.26 -7.01
N LEU A 240 -34.74 -29.48 -5.70
CA LEU A 240 -35.74 -30.40 -5.13
C LEU A 240 -37.17 -29.94 -5.40
N ALA A 241 -37.46 -28.64 -5.29
CA ALA A 241 -38.77 -28.09 -5.62
C ALA A 241 -39.15 -28.34 -7.09
N SER A 242 -38.21 -28.14 -8.01
CA SER A 242 -38.39 -28.47 -9.44
C SER A 242 -38.68 -29.96 -9.65
N GLN A 243 -37.93 -30.86 -9.00
CA GLN A 243 -38.21 -32.30 -9.06
C GLN A 243 -39.61 -32.65 -8.56
N VAL A 244 -40.07 -32.05 -7.47
CA VAL A 244 -41.43 -32.25 -6.95
C VAL A 244 -42.47 -31.80 -7.97
N THR A 245 -42.30 -30.64 -8.60
CA THR A 245 -43.25 -30.17 -9.64
C THR A 245 -43.29 -31.10 -10.86
N ASN A 246 -42.14 -31.65 -11.27
CA ASN A 246 -42.09 -32.62 -12.36
C ASN A 246 -42.82 -33.92 -11.99
N LEU A 247 -42.60 -34.44 -10.78
CA LEU A 247 -43.31 -35.61 -10.29
C LEU A 247 -44.82 -35.38 -10.19
N GLN A 248 -45.25 -34.20 -9.75
CA GLN A 248 -46.67 -33.82 -9.72
C GLN A 248 -47.27 -33.83 -11.13
N SER A 249 -46.63 -33.19 -12.11
CA SER A 249 -47.12 -33.19 -13.49
C SER A 249 -47.18 -34.60 -14.11
N SER A 250 -46.22 -35.47 -13.76
CA SER A 250 -46.21 -36.88 -14.18
C SER A 250 -47.36 -37.67 -13.55
N LEU A 251 -47.64 -37.44 -12.26
CA LEU A 251 -48.77 -38.04 -11.58
C LEU A 251 -50.11 -37.58 -12.16
N GLU A 252 -50.26 -36.29 -12.49
CA GLU A 252 -51.45 -35.75 -13.17
C GLU A 252 -51.65 -36.34 -14.56
N ALA A 253 -50.57 -36.46 -15.34
CA ALA A 253 -50.61 -37.11 -16.66
C ALA A 253 -51.02 -38.59 -16.53
N ASN A 254 -50.48 -39.30 -15.54
CA ASN A 254 -50.84 -40.69 -15.27
C ASN A 254 -52.30 -40.82 -14.80
N ALA A 255 -52.78 -39.91 -13.95
CA ALA A 255 -54.19 -39.87 -13.54
C ALA A 255 -55.11 -39.69 -14.76
N SER A 256 -54.78 -38.79 -15.69
CA SER A 256 -55.52 -38.62 -16.94
C SER A 256 -55.53 -39.88 -17.82
N VAL A 257 -54.41 -40.61 -17.87
CA VAL A 257 -54.33 -41.89 -18.59
C VAL A 257 -55.24 -42.92 -17.93
N VAL A 258 -55.26 -43.00 -16.60
CA VAL A 258 -56.16 -43.88 -15.84
C VAL A 258 -57.62 -43.52 -16.12
N ASP A 259 -58.00 -42.24 -16.10
CA ASP A 259 -59.35 -41.79 -16.42
C ASP A 259 -59.77 -42.19 -17.85
N LYS A 260 -58.86 -42.07 -18.82
CA LYS A 260 -59.11 -42.53 -20.20
C LYS A 260 -59.28 -44.04 -20.29
N LEU A 261 -58.46 -44.81 -19.55
CA LEU A 261 -58.60 -46.28 -19.50
C LEU A 261 -59.92 -46.69 -18.86
N ILE A 262 -60.35 -45.99 -17.80
CA ILE A 262 -61.68 -46.18 -17.19
C ILE A 262 -62.77 -45.88 -18.23
N GLY A 263 -62.68 -44.74 -18.93
CA GLY A 263 -63.61 -44.36 -19.99
C GLY A 263 -63.71 -45.39 -21.12
N LEU A 264 -62.56 -45.84 -21.65
CA LEU A 264 -62.51 -46.89 -22.68
C LEU A 264 -63.10 -48.22 -22.18
N ASN A 265 -62.86 -48.58 -20.91
CA ASN A 265 -63.44 -49.78 -20.32
C ASN A 265 -64.96 -49.66 -20.20
N THR A 266 -65.47 -48.49 -19.75
CA THR A 266 -66.92 -48.23 -19.72
C THR A 266 -67.54 -48.29 -21.11
N GLU A 267 -66.92 -47.69 -22.14
CA GLU A 267 -67.38 -47.78 -23.53
C GLU A 267 -67.37 -49.23 -24.05
N LEU A 268 -66.35 -50.00 -23.70
CA LEU A 268 -66.25 -51.41 -24.09
C LEU A 268 -67.35 -52.23 -23.42
N MET A 269 -67.62 -52.01 -22.13
CA MET A 269 -68.73 -52.65 -21.42
C MET A 269 -70.08 -52.24 -22.02
N GLU A 270 -70.29 -50.97 -22.34
CA GLU A 270 -71.51 -50.49 -22.99
C GLU A 270 -71.70 -51.14 -24.37
N ARG A 271 -70.65 -51.23 -25.19
CA ARG A 271 -70.70 -51.92 -26.48
C ARG A 271 -70.96 -53.41 -26.32
N HIS A 272 -70.31 -54.06 -25.35
CA HIS A 272 -70.54 -55.47 -25.05
C HIS A 272 -71.99 -55.72 -24.61
N ASN A 273 -72.51 -54.89 -23.69
CA ASN A 273 -73.90 -54.94 -23.24
C ASN A 273 -74.87 -54.67 -24.40
N ALA A 274 -74.61 -53.68 -25.25
CA ALA A 274 -75.42 -53.39 -26.42
C ALA A 274 -75.45 -54.56 -27.43
N LEU A 275 -74.31 -55.22 -27.64
CA LEU A 275 -74.24 -56.44 -28.46
C LEU A 275 -74.99 -57.60 -27.81
N ALA A 276 -74.86 -57.80 -26.50
CA ALA A 276 -75.61 -58.82 -25.75
C ALA A 276 -77.13 -58.61 -25.85
N VAL A 277 -77.61 -57.36 -25.72
CA VAL A 277 -79.02 -57.00 -25.91
C VAL A 277 -79.48 -57.28 -27.34
N ARG A 278 -78.69 -56.90 -28.35
CA ARG A 278 -79.00 -57.16 -29.77
C ARG A 278 -79.06 -58.66 -30.08
N LEU A 279 -78.16 -59.47 -29.51
CA LEU A 279 -78.18 -60.92 -29.65
C LEU A 279 -79.41 -61.53 -28.96
N HIS A 280 -79.81 -61.03 -27.79
CA HIS A 280 -81.06 -61.43 -27.13
C HIS A 280 -82.31 -61.07 -27.96
N HIS A 281 -82.33 -59.90 -28.60
CA HIS A 281 -83.43 -59.50 -29.49
C HIS A 281 -83.45 -60.31 -30.79
N ALA A 282 -82.29 -60.67 -31.35
CA ALA A 282 -82.18 -61.53 -32.52
C ALA A 282 -82.57 -62.99 -32.22
N ALA A 283 -82.29 -63.48 -31.01
CA ALA A 283 -82.75 -64.79 -30.54
C ALA A 283 -84.26 -64.86 -30.24
N HIS A 284 -84.94 -63.71 -30.11
CA HIS A 284 -86.39 -63.60 -29.87
C HIS A 284 -87.17 -62.93 -31.02
N GLY A 285 -86.59 -62.87 -32.23
CA GLY A 285 -87.27 -62.44 -33.46
C GLY A 285 -88.22 -63.51 -34.00
N GLY A 286 -89.28 -63.83 -33.25
CA GLY A 286 -90.33 -64.75 -33.65
C GLY A 286 -91.50 -64.79 -32.66
N GLY A 287 -92.47 -63.88 -32.82
CA GLY A 287 -93.85 -64.07 -32.34
C GLY A 287 -94.25 -63.37 -31.04
N GLY A 288 -95.02 -62.28 -31.21
CA GLY A 288 -96.34 -62.12 -30.58
C GLY A 288 -96.49 -61.95 -29.07
N GLY A 289 -97.04 -60.79 -28.69
CA GLY A 289 -98.15 -60.75 -27.73
C GLY A 289 -97.88 -60.24 -26.30
N SER A 290 -98.37 -59.02 -26.06
CA SER A 290 -99.24 -58.59 -24.93
C SER A 290 -98.85 -58.81 -23.45
N HIS A 291 -99.02 -57.71 -22.71
CA HIS A 291 -99.14 -57.55 -21.24
C HIS A 291 -97.85 -57.73 -20.42
N GLY A 292 -97.57 -56.93 -19.38
CA GLY A 292 -98.39 -55.95 -18.68
C GLY A 292 -97.53 -55.02 -17.82
N ALA A 293 -98.19 -53.99 -17.31
CA ALA A 293 -97.66 -53.02 -16.38
C ALA A 293 -97.19 -53.68 -15.08
N HIS A 294 -96.03 -53.24 -14.55
CA HIS A 294 -95.93 -52.93 -13.14
C HIS A 294 -94.86 -51.87 -12.87
N SER A 295 -95.37 -50.77 -12.33
CA SER A 295 -94.68 -49.70 -11.64
C SER A 295 -94.08 -50.22 -10.34
N THR A 296 -92.82 -49.87 -10.05
CA THR A 296 -92.37 -49.43 -8.72
C THR A 296 -91.08 -48.63 -8.85
N ASP A 297 -91.19 -47.36 -8.49
CA ASP A 297 -90.12 -46.44 -8.19
C ASP A 297 -89.15 -46.99 -7.14
N HIS A 298 -87.86 -46.71 -7.33
CA HIS A 298 -87.06 -46.15 -6.25
C HIS A 298 -85.97 -45.26 -6.83
N ALA A 299 -86.24 -43.97 -6.74
CA ALA A 299 -85.24 -42.92 -6.76
C ALA A 299 -84.22 -43.16 -5.65
N ASN A 300 -82.94 -43.06 -5.97
CA ASN A 300 -82.04 -42.39 -5.05
C ASN A 300 -81.16 -41.40 -5.81
N SER A 301 -81.49 -40.15 -5.56
CA SER A 301 -80.85 -38.93 -5.97
C SER A 301 -79.48 -38.78 -5.30
N HIS A 302 -78.45 -38.46 -6.07
CA HIS A 302 -77.56 -37.37 -5.69
C HIS A 302 -77.11 -36.62 -6.95
N ALA A 303 -77.94 -35.66 -7.32
CA ALA A 303 -77.51 -34.53 -8.12
C ALA A 303 -76.58 -33.67 -7.27
N VAL A 304 -75.45 -33.31 -7.88
CA VAL A 304 -74.74 -32.05 -7.64
C VAL A 304 -75.74 -30.88 -7.68
N PRO A 305 -75.51 -29.81 -6.91
CA PRO A 305 -75.70 -28.51 -7.52
C PRO A 305 -74.55 -27.52 -7.26
N PRO A 306 -74.53 -26.41 -8.02
CA PRO A 306 -73.33 -25.63 -8.32
C PRO A 306 -73.24 -24.29 -7.57
N GLN A 307 -72.04 -23.70 -7.65
CA GLN A 307 -71.67 -22.28 -7.63
C GLN A 307 -72.63 -21.25 -6.98
N LYS A 308 -72.09 -20.45 -6.03
CA LYS A 308 -71.94 -18.99 -6.19
C LYS A 308 -71.10 -18.33 -5.08
N LEU A 309 -70.16 -17.51 -5.56
CA LEU A 309 -69.63 -16.24 -5.04
C LEU A 309 -70.16 -15.73 -3.70
N GLN A 310 -69.24 -15.44 -2.78
CA GLN A 310 -69.30 -14.21 -1.99
C GLN A 310 -67.91 -13.75 -1.56
N ASP A 311 -67.57 -12.56 -2.02
CA ASP A 311 -66.56 -11.68 -1.43
C ASP A 311 -66.86 -11.45 0.05
N THR A 312 -65.84 -11.56 0.89
CA THR A 312 -65.74 -10.74 2.10
C THR A 312 -64.35 -10.15 2.19
N ALA A 313 -64.27 -8.89 1.78
CA ALA A 313 -63.27 -7.96 2.28
C ALA A 313 -63.48 -7.76 3.79
N SER A 314 -62.37 -7.78 4.52
CA SER A 314 -62.12 -7.06 5.77
C SER A 314 -60.60 -6.91 5.77
N GLU A 315 -60.01 -5.78 5.35
CA GLU A 315 -60.11 -4.44 5.92
C GLU A 315 -60.03 -4.41 7.45
N ALA A 316 -58.80 -4.54 7.95
CA ALA A 316 -58.24 -3.68 8.98
C ALA A 316 -56.74 -3.57 8.63
N GLY A 317 -56.17 -2.44 8.22
CA GLY A 317 -56.58 -1.07 8.48
C GLY A 317 -56.03 -0.58 9.81
N ALA A 318 -54.71 -0.49 9.97
CA ALA A 318 -54.09 0.50 10.86
C ALA A 318 -52.70 0.88 10.33
N LYS A 319 -52.59 2.18 10.07
CA LYS A 319 -51.52 2.90 9.38
C LYS A 319 -50.28 3.11 10.27
N PRO A 320 -49.17 3.59 9.66
CA PRO A 320 -47.92 3.86 10.33
C PRO A 320 -47.93 5.24 11.00
N GLU A 321 -47.44 5.29 12.23
CA GLU A 321 -46.89 6.51 12.83
C GLU A 321 -45.35 6.34 12.74
N GLY A 322 -44.56 7.24 12.17
CA GLY A 322 -44.71 8.68 12.22
C GLY A 322 -43.85 9.26 13.34
N PHE A 323 -42.54 8.96 13.37
CA PHE A 323 -41.58 9.80 14.10
C PHE A 323 -40.39 10.18 13.23
N ARG A 324 -40.37 11.46 12.94
CA ARG A 324 -39.42 12.25 12.16
C ARG A 324 -38.73 13.16 13.16
N GLN A 325 -37.41 13.04 13.32
CA GLN A 325 -36.49 14.00 13.95
C GLN A 325 -35.09 13.37 13.77
N GLY A 326 -34.05 13.99 13.22
CA GLY A 326 -33.83 15.30 12.64
C GLY A 326 -32.33 15.31 12.30
N ILE A 327 -31.98 15.37 11.01
CA ILE A 327 -30.62 15.66 10.57
C ILE A 327 -30.54 17.19 10.45
N PRO A 328 -29.58 17.88 11.09
CA PRO A 328 -29.29 19.26 10.73
C PRO A 328 -28.49 19.31 9.43
N GLN A 329 -29.06 20.02 8.46
CA GLN A 329 -28.43 20.51 7.23
C GLN A 329 -27.45 21.65 7.53
N HIS A 330 -26.41 21.78 6.70
CA HIS A 330 -25.99 23.04 6.03
C HIS A 330 -24.96 22.72 4.91
N PRO A 331 -24.70 23.60 3.92
CA PRO A 331 -25.15 23.34 2.55
C PRO A 331 -24.09 23.53 1.43
N ALA A 332 -24.46 23.00 0.25
CA ALA A 332 -24.32 23.53 -1.13
C ALA A 332 -22.99 24.09 -1.68
N ALA A 333 -22.53 23.51 -2.80
CA ALA A 333 -22.41 24.12 -4.14
C ALA A 333 -21.93 23.05 -5.16
N ILE A 334 -22.75 22.63 -6.15
CA ILE A 334 -22.81 23.11 -7.55
C ILE A 334 -21.45 22.96 -8.28
N GLY A 335 -21.29 22.22 -9.38
CA GLY A 335 -22.23 21.49 -10.22
C GLY A 335 -21.55 20.87 -11.46
N SER A 336 -22.36 20.10 -12.21
CA SER A 336 -22.25 19.76 -13.66
C SER A 336 -20.89 19.24 -14.18
N GLY A 337 -20.70 17.97 -14.50
CA GLY A 337 -21.56 17.16 -15.35
C GLY A 337 -21.05 17.17 -16.80
N LYS A 338 -20.42 16.08 -17.24
CA LYS A 338 -20.57 15.51 -18.58
C LYS A 338 -19.98 14.09 -18.62
N SER A 339 -20.89 13.12 -18.55
CA SER A 339 -20.67 11.73 -18.91
C SER A 339 -20.39 11.61 -20.41
N ALA A 340 -19.53 10.66 -20.76
CA ALA A 340 -19.70 9.85 -21.97
C ALA A 340 -19.25 8.42 -21.61
N LEU A 341 -20.26 7.66 -21.18
CA LEU A 341 -20.23 6.22 -21.02
C LEU A 341 -20.54 5.63 -22.41
N VAL A 342 -19.66 4.78 -22.93
CA VAL A 342 -20.06 3.72 -23.85
C VAL A 342 -19.38 2.46 -23.36
N ASP A 343 -20.21 1.57 -22.86
CA ASP A 343 -19.90 0.21 -22.48
C ASP A 343 -19.36 -0.59 -23.66
N ASN A 344 -18.38 -1.46 -23.41
CA ASN A 344 -18.61 -2.87 -23.71
C ASN A 344 -17.67 -3.78 -22.92
N SER A 345 -18.33 -4.65 -22.18
CA SER A 345 -17.89 -5.83 -21.46
C SER A 345 -16.99 -6.77 -22.25
N LEU A 346 -15.93 -7.26 -21.60
CA LEU A 346 -15.59 -8.68 -21.62
C LEU A 346 -14.77 -9.04 -20.39
N ALA A 347 -15.37 -9.91 -19.57
CA ALA A 347 -14.78 -10.53 -18.41
C ALA A 347 -13.71 -11.53 -18.83
N THR A 348 -12.53 -11.45 -18.21
CA THR A 348 -11.73 -12.64 -17.91
C THR A 348 -10.95 -12.42 -16.61
N ALA A 349 -11.11 -13.38 -15.72
CA ALA A 349 -10.54 -13.47 -14.39
C ALA A 349 -9.05 -13.12 -14.30
N ARG A 350 -8.68 -12.42 -13.22
CA ARG A 350 -7.48 -12.75 -12.44
C ARG A 350 -7.57 -12.10 -11.06
N ASP A 351 -7.69 -12.95 -10.05
CA ASP A 351 -7.18 -12.70 -8.71
C ASP A 351 -5.78 -12.09 -8.82
N VAL A 352 -5.62 -10.90 -8.26
CA VAL A 352 -4.32 -10.37 -7.87
C VAL A 352 -4.47 -9.91 -6.43
N ALA A 353 -4.07 -10.80 -5.53
CA ALA A 353 -3.72 -10.42 -4.17
C ALA A 353 -2.75 -9.23 -4.26
N ALA A 354 -3.11 -8.12 -3.60
CA ALA A 354 -2.20 -6.99 -3.44
C ALA A 354 -0.94 -7.52 -2.72
N PRO A 355 0.27 -7.34 -3.30
CA PRO A 355 1.48 -7.76 -2.62
C PRO A 355 1.68 -6.87 -1.38
N PRO A 356 2.28 -7.39 -0.30
CA PRO A 356 2.72 -6.55 0.81
C PRO A 356 3.64 -5.47 0.25
N SER A 357 3.50 -4.23 0.73
CA SER A 357 4.37 -3.10 0.38
C SER A 357 5.81 -3.46 0.72
N GLN A 358 6.54 -4.01 -0.26
CA GLN A 358 7.96 -4.23 -0.14
C GLN A 358 8.62 -2.85 -0.04
N PRO A 359 9.61 -2.65 0.85
CA PRO A 359 10.46 -1.47 0.76
C PRO A 359 11.00 -1.42 -0.68
N SER A 360 11.03 -0.23 -1.28
CA SER A 360 11.58 -0.11 -2.63
C SER A 360 12.98 -0.71 -2.63
N PHE A 361 13.38 -1.38 -3.72
CA PHE A 361 14.72 -1.97 -3.83
C PHE A 361 15.83 -0.95 -3.50
N ALA A 362 15.57 0.33 -3.78
CA ALA A 362 16.42 1.45 -3.38
C ALA A 362 16.48 1.68 -1.85
N ASP A 363 15.36 1.56 -1.12
CA ASP A 363 15.35 1.65 0.34
C ASP A 363 16.07 0.45 1.00
N ALA A 364 15.92 -0.75 0.42
CA ALA A 364 16.65 -1.94 0.87
C ALA A 364 18.17 -1.79 0.66
N LEU A 365 18.61 -1.33 -0.53
CA LEU A 365 20.02 -1.04 -0.80
C LEU A 365 20.57 0.10 0.05
N ALA A 366 19.83 1.19 0.21
CA ALA A 366 20.25 2.33 1.03
C ALA A 366 20.36 1.95 2.51
N SER A 367 19.45 1.12 3.03
CA SER A 367 19.51 0.61 4.40
C SER A 367 20.70 -0.34 4.61
N PHE A 368 21.01 -1.19 3.63
CA PHE A 368 22.16 -2.09 3.68
C PHE A 368 23.49 -1.31 3.68
N LEU A 369 23.63 -0.32 2.80
CA LEU A 369 24.83 0.53 2.75
C LEU A 369 24.96 1.43 3.98
N SER A 370 23.85 1.85 4.61
CA SER A 370 23.85 2.71 5.79
C SER A 370 24.05 1.96 7.12
N SER A 371 23.81 0.63 7.16
CA SER A 371 23.92 -0.17 8.39
C SER A 371 25.34 -0.67 8.68
N SER A 372 26.28 -0.53 7.73
CA SER A 372 27.68 -0.95 7.92
C SER A 372 28.54 0.08 8.67
N ASP A 373 28.11 1.34 8.77
CA ASP A 373 28.85 2.38 9.51
C ASP A 373 28.74 2.23 11.04
N THR A 374 27.81 1.40 11.55
CA THR A 374 27.58 1.24 13.00
C THR A 374 28.38 0.13 13.69
N ASN A 375 29.18 -0.67 12.96
CA ASN A 375 29.86 -1.84 13.54
C ASN A 375 31.35 -1.66 13.90
N HIS A 376 31.94 -0.47 13.76
CA HIS A 376 33.38 -0.28 14.06
C HIS A 376 33.72 0.27 15.46
N ALA A 377 32.76 0.43 16.36
CA ALA A 377 33.02 1.00 17.70
C ALA A 377 33.56 0.02 18.76
N SER A 378 33.74 -1.28 18.46
CA SER A 378 34.02 -2.30 19.51
C SER A 378 35.39 -2.99 19.45
N SER A 379 36.35 -2.56 18.61
CA SER A 379 37.61 -3.31 18.41
C SER A 379 38.90 -2.62 18.91
N SER A 380 38.86 -1.56 19.73
CA SER A 380 40.10 -0.85 20.12
C SER A 380 40.73 -1.23 21.47
N ASN A 381 40.27 -2.27 22.19
CA ASN A 381 40.76 -2.61 23.54
C ASN A 381 41.52 -3.94 23.65
N ALA A 382 42.30 -4.32 22.65
CA ALA A 382 43.10 -5.55 22.70
C ALA A 382 44.52 -5.39 22.12
N SER A 383 45.29 -4.38 22.53
CA SER A 383 46.73 -4.37 22.23
C SER A 383 47.57 -3.55 23.20
N THR A 384 47.59 -3.92 24.48
CA THR A 384 48.65 -3.50 25.43
C THR A 384 48.79 -4.53 26.55
N ARG A 385 49.38 -5.69 26.25
CA ARG A 385 50.00 -6.56 27.25
C ARG A 385 50.87 -7.62 26.58
N ARG A 386 52.11 -7.26 26.26
CA ARG A 386 53.27 -8.18 26.20
C ARG A 386 54.53 -7.36 25.91
N HIS A 387 55.21 -6.96 26.97
CA HIS A 387 56.66 -6.87 27.06
C HIS A 387 57.02 -6.64 28.53
N LYS A 388 57.34 -7.74 29.22
CA LYS A 388 58.31 -7.83 30.30
C LYS A 388 59.04 -9.15 30.13
#